data_AF-A0A7V9R8X9-F1
#
_entry.id   AF-A0A7V9R8X9-F1
#
_cell.length_a   1.000
_cell.length_b   1.000
_cell.length_c   1.000
_cell.angle_alpha   90.00
_cell.angle_beta   90.00
_cell.angle_gamma   90.00
#
_symmetry.space_group_name_H-M   'P 1'
#
loop_
_entity.id
_entity.type
_entity.pdbx_description
1 polymer ?
#
loop_
_entity_poly.entity_id
_entity_poly.type
_entity_poly.pdbx_seq_one_letter_code
_entity_poly.pdbx_strand_id
1 'polypeptide(L)'
;MRAVDLALYADILAAKTSTLAAQLERARDSLRQAAIEREARRSIDEATIERLERLGVLTRAEPRGQRADIAQLVADLAALEELQAWVESRLFAAREESLAADSSVLRDVG
;
A
#
# COMPACT_ATOMS: atom_id res chain seq x y z
N MET A 1 24.69 -0.14 -11.48
CA MET A 1 24.15 -0.17 -10.11
C MET A 1 24.51 -1.52 -9.53
N ARG A 2 25.00 -1.61 -8.27
CA ARG A 2 25.39 -2.92 -7.73
C ARG A 2 24.13 -3.71 -7.34
N ALA A 3 24.19 -5.03 -7.44
CA ALA A 3 23.08 -5.91 -7.04
C ALA A 3 22.64 -5.69 -5.58
N VAL A 4 23.61 -5.41 -4.70
CA VAL A 4 23.35 -5.07 -3.29
C VAL A 4 22.52 -3.79 -3.14
N ASP A 5 22.80 -2.76 -3.94
CA ASP A 5 22.05 -1.49 -3.89
C ASP A 5 20.59 -1.71 -4.32
N LEU A 6 20.36 -2.54 -5.34
CA LEU A 6 19.03 -2.91 -5.81
C LEU A 6 18.26 -3.72 -4.77
N ALA A 7 18.92 -4.62 -4.05
CA ALA A 7 18.30 -5.44 -3.00
C ALA A 7 17.85 -4.57 -1.82
N LEU A 8 18.71 -3.64 -1.37
CA LEU A 8 18.35 -2.67 -0.33
C LEU A 8 17.18 -1.79 -0.77
N TYR A 9 17.17 -1.37 -2.03
CA TYR A 9 16.07 -0.57 -2.56
C TYR A 9 14.76 -1.37 -2.65
N ALA A 10 14.80 -2.65 -3.01
CA ALA A 10 13.65 -3.54 -3.00
C ALA A 10 13.02 -3.66 -1.60
N ASP A 11 13.84 -3.79 -0.55
CA ASP A 11 13.35 -3.84 0.84
C ASP A 11 12.64 -2.54 1.25
N ILE A 12 13.17 -1.39 0.84
CA ILE A 12 12.55 -0.07 1.08
C ILE A 12 11.19 0.01 0.37
N LEU A 13 11.11 -0.46 -0.88
CA LEU A 13 9.85 -0.49 -1.64
C LEU A 13 8.83 -1.41 -0.96
N ALA A 14 9.22 -2.61 -0.54
CA ALA A 14 8.34 -3.54 0.15
C ALA A 14 7.75 -2.96 1.45
N ALA A 15 8.56 -2.23 2.23
CA ALA A 15 8.09 -1.54 3.44
C ALA A 15 7.09 -0.42 3.12
N LYS A 16 7.33 0.36 2.06
CA LYS A 16 6.42 1.42 1.59
C LYS A 16 5.10 0.85 1.07
N THR A 17 5.15 -0.20 0.24
CA THR A 17 3.96 -0.89 -0.27
C THR A 17 3.10 -1.43 0.88
N SER A 18 3.73 -2.08 1.86
CA SER A 18 3.04 -2.59 3.06
C SER A 18 2.36 -1.46 3.85
N THR A 19 3.04 -0.31 3.99
CA THR A 19 2.49 0.86 4.68
C THR A 19 1.27 1.45 3.95
N LEU A 20 1.35 1.61 2.63
CA LEU A 20 0.24 2.13 1.83
C LEU A 20 -0.93 1.14 1.78
N ALA A 21 -0.67 -0.16 1.69
CA ALA A 21 -1.71 -1.18 1.74
C ALA A 21 -2.48 -1.12 3.07
N ALA A 22 -1.79 -0.96 4.19
CA ALA A 22 -2.42 -0.80 5.51
C ALA A 22 -3.19 0.53 5.63
N GLN A 23 -2.77 1.59 4.95
CA GLN A 23 -3.53 2.85 4.87
C GLN A 23 -4.80 2.68 4.04
N LEU A 24 -4.71 2.00 2.89
CA LEU A 24 -5.83 1.73 2.01
C LEU A 24 -6.91 0.92 2.71
N GLU A 25 -6.55 -0.13 3.46
CA GLU A 25 -7.56 -0.92 4.18
C GLU A 25 -8.24 -0.11 5.28
N ARG A 26 -7.49 0.68 6.05
CA ARG A 26 -8.08 1.60 7.04
C ARG A 26 -9.03 2.62 6.42
N ALA A 27 -8.69 3.14 5.24
CA ALA A 27 -9.56 4.07 4.51
C ALA A 27 -10.85 3.38 4.04
N ARG A 28 -10.76 2.13 3.55
CA ARG A 28 -11.94 1.31 3.19
C ARG A 28 -12.82 1.01 4.39
N ASP A 29 -12.24 0.65 5.53
CA ASP A 29 -12.98 0.42 6.77
C ASP A 29 -13.70 1.69 7.24
N SER A 30 -13.01 2.83 7.19
CA SER A 30 -13.61 4.13 7.52
C SER A 30 -14.79 4.46 6.60
N LEU A 31 -14.71 4.12 5.30
CA LEU A 31 -15.81 4.32 4.36
C LEU A 31 -17.00 3.39 4.66
N ARG A 32 -16.74 2.13 5.01
CA ARG A 32 -17.78 1.17 5.43
C ARG A 32 -18.48 1.66 6.70
N GLN A 33 -17.71 2.11 7.69
CA GLN A 33 -18.23 2.70 8.92
C GLN A 33 -19.09 3.94 8.64
N ALA A 34 -18.61 4.86 7.80
CA ALA A 34 -19.37 6.06 7.44
C ALA A 34 -20.72 5.74 6.78
N ALA A 35 -20.82 4.64 6.02
CA ALA A 35 -22.09 4.18 5.46
C ALA A 35 -23.05 3.68 6.55
N ILE A 36 -22.56 2.93 7.53
CA ILE A 36 -23.34 2.47 8.69
C ILE A 36 -23.82 3.66 9.52
N GLU A 37 -22.92 4.59 9.85
CA GLU A 37 -23.25 5.79 10.62
C GLU A 37 -24.30 6.66 9.91
N ARG A 38 -24.19 6.81 8.59
CA ARG A 38 -25.18 7.52 7.78
C ARG A 38 -26.56 6.86 7.87
N GLU A 39 -26.63 5.54 7.84
CA GLU A 39 -27.89 4.83 7.99
C GLU A 39 -28.45 4.98 9.41
N ALA A 40 -27.59 4.83 10.43
CA ALA A 40 -27.98 5.04 11.82
C ALA A 40 -28.59 6.43 12.05
N ARG A 41 -27.96 7.48 11.50
CA ARG A 41 -28.46 8.87 11.58
C ARG A 41 -29.84 9.08 10.96
N ARG A 42 -30.28 8.21 10.03
CA ARG A 42 -31.63 8.28 9.46
C ARG A 42 -32.68 7.61 10.34
N SER A 43 -32.27 6.79 11.29
CA SER A 43 -33.15 5.95 12.10
C SER A 43 -33.26 6.39 13.57
N ILE A 44 -32.44 7.33 14.01
CA ILE A 44 -32.41 7.82 15.40
C ILE A 44 -32.65 9.34 15.45
N ASP A 45 -33.09 9.84 16.61
CA ASP A 45 -33.38 11.26 16.79
C ASP A 45 -32.11 12.12 16.93
N GLU A 46 -32.24 13.41 16.61
CA GLU A 46 -31.13 14.37 16.58
C GLU A 46 -30.43 14.53 17.94
N ALA A 47 -31.18 14.51 19.05
CA ALA A 47 -30.58 14.66 20.38
C ALA A 47 -29.69 13.44 20.74
N THR A 48 -30.06 12.25 20.28
CA THR A 48 -29.24 11.05 20.38
C THR A 48 -28.00 11.14 19.49
N ILE A 49 -28.14 11.64 18.24
CA ILE A 49 -27.00 11.87 17.34
C ILE A 49 -25.97 12.78 17.99
N GLU A 50 -26.38 13.94 18.50
CA GLU A 50 -25.47 14.89 19.15
C GLU A 50 -24.72 14.29 20.34
N ARG A 51 -25.39 13.43 21.12
CA ARG A 51 -24.75 12.75 22.25
C ARG A 51 -23.71 11.75 21.77
N LEU A 52 -24.02 10.97 20.73
CA LEU A 52 -23.09 9.99 20.17
C LEU A 52 -21.89 10.63 19.48
N GLU A 53 -22.08 11.80 18.85
CA GLU A 53 -20.98 12.60 18.33
C GLU A 53 -20.06 13.12 19.45
N ARG A 54 -20.65 13.62 20.55
CA ARG A 54 -19.89 14.07 21.72
C ARG A 54 -19.09 12.94 22.39
N LEU A 55 -19.58 11.70 22.30
CA LEU A 55 -18.87 10.51 22.78
C LEU A 55 -17.83 9.98 21.78
N GLY A 56 -17.74 10.55 20.58
CA GLY A 56 -16.85 10.09 19.52
C GLY A 56 -17.27 8.76 18.87
N VAL A 57 -18.52 8.32 19.08
CA VAL A 57 -19.05 7.08 18.50
C VAL A 57 -19.50 7.30 17.05
N LEU A 58 -20.16 8.42 16.79
CA LEU A 58 -20.48 8.86 15.42
C LEU A 58 -19.44 9.87 14.96
N THR A 59 -18.89 9.63 13.79
CA THR A 59 -17.94 10.52 13.15
C THR A 59 -18.69 11.53 12.28
N ARG A 60 -18.17 12.75 12.15
CA ARG A 60 -18.68 13.78 11.21
C ARG A 60 -18.05 13.70 9.81
N ALA A 61 -17.35 12.61 9.49
CA ALA A 61 -16.49 12.56 8.32
C ALA A 61 -17.28 12.62 6.99
N GLU A 62 -16.79 13.43 6.05
CA GLU A 62 -17.37 13.60 4.71
C GLU A 62 -16.94 12.45 3.77
N PRO A 63 -17.86 11.60 3.28
CA PRO A 63 -17.48 10.39 2.53
C PRO A 63 -16.90 10.65 1.14
N ARG A 64 -17.07 11.86 0.58
CA ARG A 64 -16.45 12.24 -0.70
C ARG A 64 -14.94 12.36 -0.59
N GLY A 65 -14.42 12.94 0.49
CA GLY A 65 -12.98 13.03 0.75
C GLY A 65 -12.36 11.64 0.85
N GLN A 66 -12.98 10.75 1.63
CA GLN A 66 -12.51 9.37 1.81
C GLN A 66 -12.41 8.57 0.51
N ARG A 67 -13.35 8.77 -0.44
CA ARG A 67 -13.28 8.10 -1.75
C ARG A 67 -12.13 8.61 -2.62
N ALA A 68 -11.85 9.91 -2.57
CA ALA A 68 -10.70 10.48 -3.26
C ALA A 68 -9.39 9.96 -2.65
N ASP A 69 -9.32 9.86 -1.31
CA ASP A 69 -8.16 9.31 -0.61
C ASP A 69 -7.90 7.84 -0.98
N ILE A 70 -8.96 7.02 -1.04
CA ILE A 70 -8.86 5.62 -1.51
C ILE A 70 -8.34 5.55 -2.94
N ALA A 71 -8.88 6.38 -3.85
CA ALA A 71 -8.45 6.39 -5.24
C ALA A 71 -6.97 6.78 -5.38
N GLN A 72 -6.52 7.78 -4.60
CA GLN A 72 -5.12 8.18 -4.58
C GLN A 72 -4.22 7.07 -4.03
N LEU A 73 -4.60 6.44 -2.90
CA LEU A 73 -3.84 5.32 -2.32
C LEU A 73 -3.71 4.13 -3.28
N VAL A 74 -4.74 3.85 -4.07
CA VAL A 74 -4.69 2.82 -5.11
C VAL A 74 -3.71 3.21 -6.23
N ALA A 75 -3.74 4.47 -6.68
CA ALA A 75 -2.81 4.94 -7.70
C ALA A 75 -1.34 4.91 -7.21
N ASP A 76 -1.11 5.34 -5.97
CA ASP A 76 0.22 5.34 -5.35
C ASP A 76 0.77 3.91 -5.18
N LEU A 77 -0.10 2.96 -4.79
CA LEU A 77 0.26 1.54 -4.72
C LEU A 77 0.64 0.98 -6.08
N ALA A 78 -0.15 1.25 -7.12
CA ALA A 78 0.15 0.79 -8.48
C ALA A 78 1.51 1.32 -8.97
N ALA A 79 1.82 2.59 -8.70
CA ALA A 79 3.12 3.16 -9.04
C ALA A 79 4.30 2.49 -8.29
N LEU A 80 4.11 2.13 -7.01
CA LEU A 80 5.11 1.38 -6.26
C LEU A 80 5.28 -0.05 -6.79
N GLU A 81 4.20 -0.72 -7.17
CA GLU A 81 4.22 -2.07 -7.75
C GLU A 81 4.97 -2.08 -9.11
N GLU A 82 4.73 -1.09 -9.97
CA GLU A 82 5.47 -0.92 -11.23
C GLU A 82 6.98 -0.76 -11.00
N LEU A 83 7.35 0.08 -10.04
CA LEU A 83 8.75 0.29 -9.69
C LEU A 83 9.38 -0.97 -9.07
N GLN A 84 8.64 -1.68 -8.21
CA GLN A 84 9.10 -2.92 -7.61
C GLN A 84 9.36 -3.99 -8.69
N ALA A 85 8.45 -4.16 -9.65
CA ALA A 85 8.62 -5.08 -10.77
C ALA A 85 9.86 -4.76 -11.62
N TRP A 86 10.14 -3.45 -11.82
CA TRP A 86 11.36 -3.02 -12.49
C TRP A 86 12.62 -3.38 -11.70
N VAL A 87 12.65 -3.16 -10.37
CA VAL A 87 13.79 -3.51 -9.52
C VAL A 87 14.02 -5.02 -9.49
N GLU A 88 12.96 -5.81 -9.35
CA GLU A 88 13.02 -7.28 -9.36
C GLU A 88 13.59 -7.82 -10.68
N SER A 89 13.17 -7.24 -11.81
CA SER A 89 13.71 -7.60 -13.13
C SER A 89 15.21 -7.33 -13.24
N ARG A 90 15.70 -6.22 -12.65
CA ARG A 90 17.13 -5.89 -12.62
C ARG A 90 17.92 -6.82 -11.70
N LEU A 91 17.36 -7.18 -10.54
CA LEU A 91 17.97 -8.14 -9.62
C LEU A 91 18.10 -9.52 -10.27
N PHE A 92 17.06 -9.96 -10.99
CA PHE A 92 17.08 -11.21 -11.74
C PHE A 92 18.20 -11.23 -12.78
N ALA A 93 18.29 -10.18 -13.61
CA ALA A 93 19.34 -10.07 -14.62
C ALA A 93 20.76 -10.08 -14.00
N ALA A 94 20.97 -9.34 -12.91
CA ALA A 94 22.27 -9.31 -12.23
C ALA A 94 22.66 -10.67 -11.63
N ARG A 95 21.67 -11.46 -11.17
CA ARG A 95 21.89 -12.82 -10.67
C ARG A 95 22.32 -13.77 -11.78
N GLU A 96 21.65 -13.71 -12.93
CA GLU A 96 21.98 -14.52 -14.12
C GLU A 96 23.40 -14.21 -14.64
N GLU A 97 23.77 -12.93 -14.69
CA GLU A 97 25.14 -12.52 -15.08
C GLU A 97 26.20 -13.10 -14.13
N SER A 98 25.95 -13.07 -12.81
CA SER A 98 26.86 -13.66 -11.82
C SER A 98 27.00 -15.17 -11.98
N LEU A 99 25.88 -15.88 -12.20
CA LEU A 99 25.87 -17.33 -12.41
C LEU A 99 26.62 -17.74 -13.69
N ALA A 100 26.44 -16.97 -14.77
CA ALA A 100 27.14 -17.22 -16.03
C ALA A 100 28.65 -17.00 -15.90
N ALA A 101 29.09 -15.97 -15.16
CA ALA A 101 30.50 -15.70 -14.90
C ALA A 101 31.15 -16.84 -14.09
N ASP A 102 30.52 -17.31 -13.02
CA ASP A 102 31.03 -18.40 -12.18
C ASP A 102 31.15 -19.73 -12.96
N SER A 103 30.17 -20.01 -13.84
CA SER A 103 30.18 -21.19 -14.71
C SER A 103 31.29 -21.14 -15.77
N SER A 104 31.62 -19.96 -16.30
CA SER A 104 32.72 -19.76 -17.25
C SER A 104 34.08 -19.99 -16.58
N VAL A 105 34.27 -19.48 -15.36
CA VAL A 105 35.52 -19.67 -14.60
C VAL A 105 35.77 -21.15 -14.30
N LEU A 106 34.72 -21.93 -14.02
CA LEU A 106 34.86 -23.38 -13.79
C LEU A 106 35.21 -24.17 -15.06
N ARG A 107 34.94 -23.65 -16.27
CA ARG A 107 35.27 -24.32 -17.54
C ARG A 107 36.69 -24.03 -18.03
N ASP A 108 37.25 -22.86 -17.73
CA ASP A 108 38.61 -22.48 -18.17
C ASP A 108 39.74 -23.06 -17.29
N VAL A 109 39.41 -23.72 -16.17
CA VAL A 109 40.38 -24.29 -15.22
C VAL A 109 40.56 -25.81 -15.39
N GLY A 110 39.88 -26.45 -16.35
CA GLY A 110 39.97 -27.88 -16.66
C GLY A 110 40.63 -28.16 -18.00
#